data_AF-Q2JZI2-F1
#
_entry.id   AF-Q2JZI2-F1
#
_cell.length_a   1.000
_cell.length_b   1.000
_cell.length_c   1.000
_cell.angle_alpha   90.00
_cell.angle_beta   90.00
_cell.angle_gamma   90.00
#
_symmetry.space_group_name_H-M   'P 1'
#
loop_
_entity.id
_entity.type
_entity.pdbx_description
1 polymer ?
#
loop_
_entity_poly.entity_id
_entity_poly.type
_entity_poly.pdbx_seq_one_letter_code
_entity_poly.pdbx_strand_id
1 'polypeptide(L)'
;MSQPPPALSADPSDDFASLSDIALLRLRGRVAAELKRRGLASNVGQVAESLAIALYNGTPGRPNLQPAPTGTQNVDALSRRGDRYSIKGVLDARKTGTVYPDRDDREKQLFEYLLVVRIDPDWQLLAVYEFDWKTFCEVRSWDRRTNAWYVGLAAKTLSRAALFMPQPG
;
A
#
# COMPACT_ATOMS: atom_id res chain seq x y z
N MET A 1 -5.96 50.31 -0.44
CA MET A 1 -5.40 49.50 -1.54
C MET A 1 -5.06 48.14 -0.98
N SER A 2 -5.95 47.16 -1.17
CA SER A 2 -5.72 45.79 -0.68
C SER A 2 -4.74 45.10 -1.63
N GLN A 3 -3.66 44.54 -1.09
CA GLN A 3 -2.76 43.70 -1.88
C GLN A 3 -3.55 42.49 -2.41
N PRO A 4 -3.31 42.05 -3.67
CA PRO A 4 -3.83 40.79 -4.14
C PRO A 4 -3.31 39.65 -3.26
N PRO A 5 -4.10 38.58 -3.07
CA PRO A 5 -3.64 37.42 -2.33
C PRO A 5 -2.35 36.89 -2.97
N PRO A 6 -1.39 36.37 -2.17
CA PRO A 6 -0.21 35.74 -2.72
C PRO A 6 -0.66 34.64 -3.68
N ALA A 7 -0.11 34.65 -4.90
CA ALA A 7 -0.31 33.55 -5.84
C ALA A 7 0.05 32.25 -5.11
N LEU A 8 -0.88 31.28 -5.09
CA LEU A 8 -0.58 29.91 -4.71
C LEU A 8 0.68 29.51 -5.45
N SER A 9 1.77 29.28 -4.71
CA SER A 9 3.00 28.78 -5.29
C SER A 9 2.63 27.49 -6.02
N ALA A 10 2.75 27.46 -7.35
CA ALA A 10 2.55 26.25 -8.13
C ALA A 10 3.38 25.14 -7.47
N ASP A 11 2.77 23.98 -7.22
CA ASP A 11 3.53 22.87 -6.68
C ASP A 11 4.64 22.57 -7.70
N PRO A 12 5.92 22.55 -7.31
CA PRO A 12 7.00 22.25 -8.23
C PRO A 12 6.86 20.87 -8.89
N SER A 13 5.97 20.01 -8.40
CA SER A 13 5.54 18.76 -9.05
C SER A 13 4.50 18.93 -10.17
N ASP A 14 4.08 20.13 -10.54
CA ASP A 14 3.09 20.33 -11.62
C ASP A 14 3.73 20.72 -12.98
N ASP A 15 4.97 21.22 -13.00
CA ASP A 15 5.63 21.69 -14.23
C ASP A 15 6.51 20.61 -14.89
N PHE A 16 5.85 19.60 -15.48
CA PHE A 16 6.52 18.54 -16.24
C PHE A 16 6.44 18.72 -17.76
N ALA A 17 5.44 19.43 -18.27
CA ALA A 17 5.16 19.55 -19.71
C ALA A 17 6.30 20.24 -20.49
N SER A 18 7.12 21.02 -19.79
CA SER A 18 8.28 21.73 -20.35
C SER A 18 9.55 20.86 -20.49
N LEU A 19 9.58 19.66 -19.90
CA LEU A 19 10.77 18.80 -19.90
C LEU A 19 10.84 17.93 -21.17
N SER A 20 12.03 17.84 -21.77
CA SER A 20 12.33 16.78 -22.75
C SER A 20 12.28 15.40 -22.10
N ASP A 21 12.03 14.35 -22.88
CA ASP A 21 12.01 12.95 -22.41
C ASP A 21 13.28 12.57 -21.62
N ILE A 22 14.46 12.98 -22.10
CA ILE A 22 15.74 12.72 -21.40
C ILE A 22 15.82 13.47 -20.08
N ALA A 23 15.33 14.72 -20.04
CA ALA A 23 15.30 15.49 -18.80
C ALA A 23 14.33 14.85 -17.78
N LEU A 24 13.17 14.37 -18.23
CA LEU A 24 12.19 13.68 -17.40
C LEU A 24 12.74 12.36 -16.84
N LEU A 25 13.44 11.56 -17.66
CA LEU A 25 14.11 10.33 -17.20
C LEU A 25 15.22 10.63 -16.19
N ARG A 26 16.01 11.69 -16.39
CA ARG A 26 17.03 12.14 -15.43
C ARG A 26 16.40 12.63 -14.12
N LEU A 27 15.30 13.37 -14.21
CA LEU A 27 14.53 13.82 -13.04
C LEU A 27 14.05 12.61 -12.23
N ARG A 28 13.44 11.62 -12.88
CA ARG A 28 13.04 10.35 -12.25
C ARG A 28 14.20 9.71 -11.48
N GLY A 29 15.39 9.60 -12.09
CA GLY A 29 16.57 9.04 -11.44
C GLY A 29 17.03 9.85 -10.22
N ARG A 30 17.00 11.18 -10.31
CA ARG A 30 17.37 12.09 -9.20
C ARG A 30 16.38 12.02 -8.04
N VAL A 31 15.08 12.00 -8.33
CA VAL A 31 14.03 11.82 -7.32
C VAL A 31 14.22 10.49 -6.61
N ALA A 32 14.42 9.39 -7.34
CA ALA A 32 14.65 8.08 -6.73
C ALA A 32 15.89 8.06 -5.80
N ALA A 33 16.98 8.72 -6.21
CA ALA A 33 18.17 8.85 -5.37
C ALA A 33 17.90 9.67 -4.09
N GLU A 34 17.13 10.75 -4.21
CA GLU A 34 16.79 11.62 -3.08
C GLU A 34 15.82 10.95 -2.09
N LEU A 35 14.82 10.21 -2.60
CA LEU A 35 13.93 9.40 -1.77
C LEU A 35 14.74 8.40 -0.93
N LYS A 36 15.67 7.67 -1.56
CA LYS A 36 16.58 6.76 -0.86
C LYS A 36 17.44 7.48 0.19
N ARG A 37 18.02 8.63 -0.15
CA ARG A 37 18.86 9.42 0.75
C ARG A 37 18.09 9.88 2.00
N ARG A 38 16.81 10.23 1.84
CA ARG A 38 15.92 10.66 2.94
C ARG A 38 15.25 9.51 3.68
N GLY A 39 15.46 8.25 3.27
CA GLY A 39 14.75 7.09 3.84
C GLY A 39 13.25 7.11 3.57
N LEU A 40 12.81 7.77 2.50
CA LEU A 40 11.41 7.85 2.11
C LEU A 40 10.98 6.61 1.32
N ALA A 41 9.70 6.29 1.40
CA ALA A 41 9.09 5.24 0.60
C ALA A 41 9.32 5.51 -0.90
N SER A 42 9.85 4.50 -1.60
CA SER A 42 10.32 4.63 -2.99
C SER A 42 9.47 3.85 -3.98
N ASN A 43 8.53 3.05 -3.49
CA ASN A 43 7.63 2.23 -4.29
C ASN A 43 6.27 2.10 -3.61
N VAL A 44 5.27 1.70 -4.39
CA VAL A 44 3.86 1.56 -3.97
C VAL A 44 3.70 0.67 -2.74
N GLY A 45 4.53 -0.37 -2.58
CA GLY A 45 4.49 -1.26 -1.41
C GLY A 45 4.86 -0.53 -0.11
N GLN A 46 6.01 0.14 -0.11
CA GLN A 46 6.47 0.91 1.06
C GLN A 46 5.51 2.05 1.45
N VAL A 47 4.90 2.69 0.45
CA VAL A 47 3.89 3.73 0.67
C VAL A 47 2.64 3.13 1.30
N ALA A 48 2.15 2.01 0.76
CA ALA A 48 1.00 1.30 1.30
C ALA A 48 1.21 0.85 2.74
N GLU A 49 2.38 0.31 3.07
CA GLU A 49 2.76 -0.04 4.44
C GLU A 49 2.66 1.18 5.36
N SER A 50 3.26 2.29 4.96
CA SER A 50 3.27 3.54 5.74
C SER A 50 1.85 4.09 5.94
N LEU A 51 1.04 4.16 4.88
CA LEU A 51 -0.33 4.66 4.93
C LEU A 51 -1.25 3.78 5.77
N ALA A 52 -1.14 2.45 5.63
CA ALA A 52 -1.96 1.52 6.42
C ALA A 52 -1.62 1.59 7.91
N ILE A 53 -0.33 1.62 8.26
CA ILE A 53 0.11 1.74 9.66
C ILE A 53 -0.37 3.08 10.24
N ALA A 54 -0.21 4.18 9.51
CA ALA A 54 -0.68 5.50 9.94
C ALA A 54 -2.20 5.52 10.16
N LEU A 55 -2.98 4.94 9.23
CA LEU A 55 -4.43 4.84 9.36
C LEU A 55 -4.84 4.05 10.61
N TYR A 56 -4.25 2.87 10.84
CA TYR A 56 -4.58 2.03 12.00
C TYR A 56 -4.22 2.74 13.32
N ASN A 57 -3.02 3.32 13.40
CA ASN A 57 -2.55 4.01 14.59
C ASN A 57 -3.33 5.30 14.89
N GLY A 58 -3.91 5.91 13.86
CA GLY A 58 -4.76 7.10 13.98
C GLY A 58 -6.25 6.82 14.19
N THR A 59 -6.70 5.56 14.09
CA THR A 59 -8.13 5.21 14.15
C THR A 59 -8.51 4.65 15.53
N PRO A 60 -9.39 5.32 16.31
CA PRO A 60 -9.86 4.80 17.59
C PRO A 60 -10.46 3.40 17.50
N GLY A 61 -10.12 2.54 18.45
CA GLY A 61 -10.60 1.15 18.50
C GLY A 61 -9.84 0.17 17.59
N ARG A 62 -8.85 0.63 16.82
CA ARG A 62 -7.95 -0.23 16.05
C ARG A 62 -6.67 -0.56 16.83
N PRO A 63 -6.04 -1.71 16.57
CA PRO A 63 -4.75 -2.02 17.17
C PRO A 63 -3.69 -1.10 16.59
N ASN A 64 -2.76 -0.67 17.46
CA ASN A 64 -1.55 -0.05 16.98
C ASN A 64 -0.68 -1.08 16.26
N LEU A 65 -0.28 -0.75 15.04
CA LEU A 65 0.60 -1.51 14.19
C LEU A 65 2.03 -0.96 14.25
N GLN A 66 3.00 -1.87 14.22
CA GLN A 66 4.40 -1.58 14.03
C GLN A 66 4.93 -2.34 12.81
N PRO A 67 5.90 -1.79 12.05
CA PRO A 67 6.54 -2.52 10.95
C PRO A 67 7.13 -3.84 11.44
N ALA A 68 7.01 -4.89 10.62
CA ALA A 68 7.74 -6.13 10.84
C ALA A 68 9.24 -5.94 10.51
N PRO A 69 10.14 -6.78 11.05
CA PRO A 69 11.54 -6.76 10.65
C PRO A 69 11.70 -6.95 9.14
N THR A 70 12.66 -6.25 8.54
CA THR A 70 12.94 -6.38 7.10
C THR A 70 13.25 -7.83 6.74
N GLY A 71 12.63 -8.32 5.66
CA GLY A 71 12.80 -9.70 5.19
C GLY A 71 11.86 -10.71 5.85
N THR A 72 10.96 -10.27 6.75
CA THR A 72 9.91 -11.15 7.27
C THR A 72 8.99 -11.57 6.12
N GLN A 73 8.83 -12.88 5.93
CA GLN A 73 8.03 -13.40 4.83
C GLN A 73 6.54 -13.22 5.11
N ASN A 74 5.81 -12.67 4.14
CA ASN A 74 4.35 -12.49 4.16
C ASN A 74 3.80 -11.64 5.32
N VAL A 75 4.66 -11.00 6.12
CA VAL A 75 4.25 -10.16 7.25
C VAL A 75 4.98 -8.83 7.14
N ASP A 76 4.20 -7.78 7.01
CA ASP A 76 4.66 -6.42 6.77
C ASP A 76 4.46 -5.56 8.05
N ALA A 77 3.48 -5.90 8.90
CA ALA A 77 3.25 -5.27 10.19
C ALA A 77 2.76 -6.25 11.27
N LEU A 78 2.91 -5.85 12.53
CA LEU A 78 2.50 -6.59 13.72
C LEU A 78 1.65 -5.71 14.64
N SER A 79 0.59 -6.26 15.24
CA SER A 79 -0.08 -5.62 16.37
C SER A 79 0.70 -5.85 17.67
N ARG A 80 0.37 -5.05 18.71
CA ARG A 80 0.87 -5.31 20.08
C ARG A 80 0.49 -6.68 20.66
N ARG A 81 -0.55 -7.33 20.11
CA ARG A 81 -1.00 -8.66 20.53
C ARG A 81 -0.31 -9.79 19.75
N GLY A 82 0.52 -9.44 18.77
CA GLY A 82 1.24 -10.40 17.93
C GLY A 82 0.49 -10.78 16.65
N ASP A 83 -0.65 -10.15 16.35
CA ASP A 83 -1.35 -10.38 15.08
C ASP A 83 -0.48 -9.89 13.92
N ARG A 84 -0.33 -10.71 12.89
CA ARG A 84 0.49 -10.48 11.70
C ARG A 84 -0.39 -9.94 10.58
N TYR A 85 0.09 -8.88 9.96
CA TYR A 85 -0.57 -8.21 8.85
C TYR A 85 0.31 -8.33 7.61
N SER A 86 -0.26 -8.86 6.52
CA SER A 86 0.31 -8.63 5.19
C SER A 86 -0.33 -7.40 4.57
N ILE A 87 0.46 -6.55 3.93
CA ILE A 87 0.03 -5.31 3.30
C ILE A 87 0.34 -5.40 1.80
N LYS A 88 -0.65 -5.09 0.97
CA LYS A 88 -0.53 -5.07 -0.49
C LYS A 88 -1.04 -3.75 -1.04
N GLY A 89 -0.11 -2.90 -1.46
CA GLY A 89 -0.40 -1.67 -2.17
C GLY A 89 -0.88 -1.92 -3.60
N VAL A 90 -1.90 -1.18 -4.01
CA VAL A 90 -2.47 -1.23 -5.36
C VAL A 90 -2.73 0.19 -5.85
N LEU A 91 -1.99 0.58 -6.89
CA LEU A 91 -2.14 1.85 -7.59
C LEU A 91 -3.21 1.74 -8.70
N ASP A 92 -2.86 1.06 -9.80
CA ASP A 92 -3.66 0.93 -11.02
C ASP A 92 -3.91 -0.53 -11.44
N ALA A 93 -3.61 -1.49 -10.56
CA ALA A 93 -3.73 -2.92 -10.84
C ALA A 93 -5.14 -3.47 -10.57
N ARG A 94 -5.48 -4.57 -11.25
CA ARG A 94 -6.75 -5.31 -11.05
C ARG A 94 -6.68 -6.40 -9.98
N LYS A 95 -5.48 -6.68 -9.47
CA LYS A 95 -5.18 -7.68 -8.45
C LYS A 95 -4.04 -7.22 -7.56
N THR A 96 -3.92 -7.79 -6.37
CA THR A 96 -2.79 -7.56 -5.47
C THR A 96 -1.49 -8.15 -6.05
N GLY A 97 -0.36 -7.77 -5.44
CA GLY A 97 0.86 -8.57 -5.51
C GLY A 97 0.68 -9.98 -4.93
N THR A 98 1.72 -10.80 -5.07
CA THR A 98 1.69 -12.21 -4.69
C THR A 98 1.86 -12.41 -3.18
N VAL A 99 1.18 -13.42 -2.65
CA VAL A 99 1.40 -14.02 -1.33
C VAL A 99 1.94 -15.43 -1.58
N TYR A 100 3.20 -15.66 -1.24
CA TYR A 100 3.82 -16.97 -1.44
C TYR A 100 3.35 -17.93 -0.34
N PRO A 101 2.87 -19.13 -0.69
CA PRO A 101 2.53 -20.13 0.31
C PRO A 101 3.77 -20.57 1.09
N ASP A 102 3.55 -21.20 2.24
CA ASP A 102 4.62 -21.95 2.89
C ASP A 102 5.05 -23.13 1.99
N ARG A 103 6.34 -23.47 2.06
CA ARG A 103 6.97 -24.46 1.20
C ARG A 103 6.40 -25.86 1.41
N ASP A 104 6.12 -26.20 2.67
CA ASP A 104 5.78 -27.56 3.08
C ASP A 104 4.26 -27.71 3.26
N ASP A 105 3.57 -26.63 3.62
CA ASP A 105 2.12 -26.60 3.76
C ASP A 105 1.49 -25.38 3.07
N ARG A 106 0.90 -25.62 1.89
CA ARG A 106 0.28 -24.56 1.10
C ARG A 106 -0.93 -23.91 1.78
N GLU A 107 -1.55 -24.60 2.73
CA GLU A 107 -2.75 -24.13 3.43
C GLU A 107 -2.45 -23.51 4.80
N LYS A 108 -1.16 -23.51 5.21
CA LYS A 108 -0.70 -22.89 6.46
C LYS A 108 -1.10 -21.43 6.54
N GLN A 109 -1.55 -21.02 7.72
CA GLN A 109 -1.84 -19.63 8.02
C GLN A 109 -0.57 -18.78 8.12
N LEU A 110 -0.42 -17.87 7.16
CA LEU A 110 0.76 -17.01 7.00
C LEU A 110 0.66 -15.72 7.81
N PHE A 111 -0.57 -15.24 8.01
CA PHE A 111 -0.90 -14.00 8.70
C PHE A 111 -2.34 -14.07 9.25
N GLU A 112 -2.70 -13.13 10.11
CA GLU A 112 -4.06 -13.00 10.65
C GLU A 112 -4.91 -12.14 9.72
N TYR A 113 -4.31 -11.10 9.15
CA TYR A 113 -5.00 -10.15 8.27
C TYR A 113 -4.21 -9.82 7.00
N LEU A 114 -4.92 -9.66 5.89
CA LEU A 114 -4.43 -9.04 4.67
C LEU A 114 -5.06 -7.65 4.52
N LEU A 115 -4.22 -6.62 4.40
CA LEU A 115 -4.63 -5.26 4.08
C LEU A 115 -4.35 -4.98 2.61
N VAL A 116 -5.41 -4.79 1.83
CA VAL A 116 -5.30 -4.29 0.46
C VAL A 116 -5.48 -2.78 0.48
N VAL A 117 -4.40 -2.06 0.19
CA VAL A 117 -4.34 -0.60 0.29
C VAL A 117 -4.46 -0.01 -1.11
N ARG A 118 -5.56 0.69 -1.37
CA ARG A 118 -5.79 1.41 -2.63
C ARG A 118 -5.15 2.79 -2.53
N ILE A 119 -4.32 3.10 -3.52
CA ILE A 119 -3.57 4.34 -3.61
C ILE A 119 -3.89 4.98 -4.96
N ASP A 120 -3.98 6.31 -5.02
CA ASP A 120 -4.15 7.05 -6.27
C ASP A 120 -2.82 7.42 -6.94
N PRO A 121 -2.81 7.92 -8.20
CA PRO A 121 -1.58 8.30 -8.90
C PRO A 121 -0.70 9.32 -8.18
N ASP A 122 -1.26 10.11 -7.25
CA ASP A 122 -0.57 11.10 -6.41
C ASP A 122 -0.12 10.52 -5.05
N TRP A 123 -0.17 9.19 -4.95
CA TRP A 123 0.30 8.39 -3.83
C TRP A 123 -0.50 8.62 -2.54
N GLN A 124 -1.75 9.08 -2.66
CA GLN A 124 -2.67 9.28 -1.55
C GLN A 124 -3.50 8.02 -1.27
N LEU A 125 -3.86 7.83 0.00
CA LEU A 125 -4.70 6.73 0.43
C LEU A 125 -6.14 6.93 -0.06
N LEU A 126 -6.67 5.97 -0.82
CA LEU A 126 -8.08 5.94 -1.20
C LEU A 126 -8.92 5.11 -0.23
N ALA A 127 -8.45 3.90 0.09
CA ALA A 127 -9.16 2.95 0.96
C ALA A 127 -8.24 1.83 1.41
N VAL A 128 -8.57 1.19 2.55
CA VAL A 128 -7.97 -0.08 2.99
C VAL A 128 -9.08 -1.12 3.10
N TYR A 129 -8.87 -2.28 2.49
CA TYR A 129 -9.73 -3.45 2.62
C TYR A 129 -9.02 -4.51 3.46
N GLU A 130 -9.57 -4.82 4.63
CA GLU A 130 -9.06 -5.84 5.55
C GLU A 130 -9.80 -7.17 5.34
N PHE A 131 -9.03 -8.20 5.05
CA PHE A 131 -9.49 -9.58 4.98
C PHE A 131 -8.86 -10.34 6.14
N ASP A 132 -9.66 -11.02 6.97
CA ASP A 132 -9.12 -12.04 7.86
C ASP A 132 -8.61 -13.25 7.05
N TRP A 133 -7.84 -14.12 7.69
CA TRP A 133 -7.28 -15.31 7.03
C TRP A 133 -8.34 -16.17 6.33
N LYS A 134 -9.51 -16.36 6.96
CA LYS A 134 -10.59 -17.17 6.40
C LYS A 134 -11.13 -16.55 5.12
N THR A 135 -11.45 -15.26 5.16
CA THR A 135 -11.97 -14.52 4.02
C THR A 135 -10.94 -14.45 2.91
N PHE A 136 -9.66 -14.24 3.24
CA PHE A 136 -8.56 -14.34 2.28
C PHE A 136 -8.55 -15.71 1.58
N CYS A 137 -8.66 -16.81 2.33
CA CYS A 137 -8.73 -18.16 1.77
C CYS A 137 -9.93 -18.36 0.82
N GLU A 138 -11.08 -17.75 1.13
CA GLU A 138 -12.28 -17.82 0.29
C GLU A 138 -12.14 -17.05 -1.03
N VAL A 139 -11.46 -15.90 -1.03
CA VAL A 139 -11.41 -14.99 -2.19
C VAL A 139 -10.10 -15.02 -2.98
N ARG A 140 -9.05 -15.65 -2.43
CA ARG A 140 -7.75 -15.75 -3.12
C ARG A 140 -7.85 -16.61 -4.37
N SER A 141 -6.98 -16.33 -5.31
CA SER A 141 -6.82 -17.09 -6.55
C SER A 141 -5.36 -17.48 -6.73
N TRP A 142 -5.12 -18.59 -7.43
CA TRP A 142 -3.77 -19.10 -7.69
C TRP A 142 -3.22 -18.55 -9.00
N ASP A 143 -2.05 -17.94 -8.97
CA ASP A 143 -1.29 -17.59 -10.17
C ASP A 143 -0.28 -18.71 -10.48
N ARG A 144 -0.55 -19.48 -11.54
CA ARG A 144 0.30 -20.61 -11.96
C ARG A 144 1.71 -20.19 -12.39
N ARG A 145 1.89 -18.95 -12.88
CA ARG A 145 3.19 -18.50 -13.38
C ARG A 145 4.14 -18.17 -12.23
N THR A 146 3.60 -17.67 -11.13
CA THR A 146 4.37 -17.29 -9.94
C THR A 146 4.26 -18.31 -8.80
N ASN A 147 3.45 -19.36 -8.95
CA ASN A 147 3.14 -20.32 -7.88
C ASN A 147 2.79 -19.63 -6.55
N ALA A 148 1.86 -18.66 -6.63
CA ALA A 148 1.50 -17.84 -5.48
C ALA A 148 0.02 -17.46 -5.48
N TRP A 149 -0.46 -17.06 -4.31
CA TRP A 149 -1.80 -16.54 -4.12
C TRP A 149 -1.88 -15.05 -4.47
N TYR A 150 -3.04 -14.59 -4.92
CA TYR A 150 -3.38 -13.17 -5.05
C TYR A 150 -4.86 -12.94 -4.75
N VAL A 151 -5.24 -11.69 -4.50
CA VAL A 151 -6.64 -11.27 -4.37
C VAL A 151 -7.02 -10.37 -5.55
N GLY A 152 -8.12 -10.69 -6.22
CA GLY A 152 -8.69 -9.84 -7.28
C GLY A 152 -9.46 -8.67 -6.68
N LEU A 153 -9.51 -7.53 -7.39
CA LEU A 153 -10.11 -6.30 -6.86
C LEU A 153 -11.50 -6.00 -7.45
N ALA A 154 -12.20 -7.03 -7.93
CA ALA A 154 -13.58 -6.89 -8.36
C ALA A 154 -14.47 -6.53 -7.15
N ALA A 155 -15.54 -5.77 -7.38
CA ALA A 155 -16.46 -5.33 -6.32
C ALA A 155 -16.97 -6.49 -5.45
N LYS A 156 -17.29 -7.64 -6.07
CA LYS A 156 -17.71 -8.87 -5.36
C LYS A 156 -16.66 -9.39 -4.38
N THR A 157 -15.38 -9.26 -4.70
CA THR A 157 -14.30 -9.68 -3.80
C THR A 157 -14.11 -8.66 -2.69
N LEU A 158 -14.06 -7.37 -3.04
CA LEU A 158 -13.86 -6.29 -2.07
C LEU A 158 -15.00 -6.17 -1.06
N SER A 159 -16.24 -6.53 -1.44
CA SER A 159 -17.40 -6.54 -0.54
C SER A 159 -17.31 -7.60 0.57
N ARG A 160 -16.31 -8.48 0.54
CA ARG A 160 -16.05 -9.47 1.59
C ARG A 160 -15.14 -8.92 2.70
N ALA A 161 -14.45 -7.81 2.45
CA ALA A 161 -13.54 -7.20 3.41
C ALA A 161 -14.25 -6.18 4.31
N ALA A 162 -13.64 -5.92 5.48
CA ALA A 162 -13.92 -4.70 6.21
C ALA A 162 -13.26 -3.51 5.48
N LEU A 163 -14.03 -2.44 5.25
CA LEU A 163 -13.58 -1.25 4.54
C LEU A 163 -13.20 -0.14 5.53
N PHE A 164 -12.02 0.44 5.34
CA PHE A 164 -11.57 1.65 6.01
C PHE A 164 -11.30 2.74 5.00
N MET A 165 -11.87 3.90 5.28
CA MET A 165 -11.64 5.12 4.51
C MET A 165 -10.74 6.05 5.32
N PRO A 166 -9.85 6.82 4.67
CA PRO A 166 -9.18 7.92 5.36
C PRO A 166 -10.24 8.87 5.94
N GLN A 167 -10.02 9.37 7.16
CA GLN A 167 -10.83 10.47 7.67
C GLN A 167 -10.55 11.70 6.80
N PRO A 168 -11.57 12.47 6.38
CA PRO A 168 -11.32 13.77 5.77
C PRO A 168 -10.53 14.63 6.77
N GLY A 169 -9.37 15.13 6.32
CA GLY A 169 -8.54 16.07 7.08
C GLY A 169 -9.18 17.45 7.18
#